data_AF-A0A227JBQ5-F1
#
_entry.id   AF-A0A227JBQ5-F1
#
_cell.length_a   1.000
_cell.length_b   1.000
_cell.length_c   1.000
_cell.angle_alpha   90.00
_cell.angle_beta   90.00
_cell.angle_gamma   90.00
#
_symmetry.space_group_name_H-M   'P 1'
#
loop_
_entity.id
_entity.type
_entity.pdbx_description
1 polymer ?
#
loop_
_entity_poly.entity_id
_entity_poly.type
_entity_poly.pdbx_seq_one_letter_code
_entity_poly.pdbx_strand_id
1 'polypeptide(L)'
;MRCNKLLLKMNRNYYLIFLAVLLAGCGGGGDSKPSNTSSPTSITKQSRPQLIVEDASLQFEGVGTITQTLLSNVRGSVSYQVIDSNPPNVVRVNDSGVFQILRPGTAIIRATDTSSVYESSETTFSVTVERG
;
A
#
# COMPACT_ATOMS: atom_id res chain seq x y z
N MET A 1 34.99 -19.58 9.91
CA MET A 1 33.58 -19.95 10.16
C MET A 1 33.00 -18.99 11.19
N ARG A 2 32.11 -18.08 10.78
CA ARG A 2 31.34 -17.22 11.69
C ARG A 2 29.88 -17.25 11.24
N CYS A 3 29.05 -18.00 11.95
CA CYS A 3 27.59 -17.95 11.82
C CYS A 3 27.11 -16.61 12.39
N ASN A 4 26.56 -15.75 11.54
CA ASN A 4 25.84 -14.57 12.00
C ASN A 4 24.39 -14.94 12.29
N LYS A 5 24.04 -14.78 13.57
CA LYS A 5 22.78 -15.14 14.21
C LYS A 5 21.68 -14.21 13.68
N LEU A 6 20.66 -14.78 13.04
CA LEU A 6 19.40 -14.07 12.77
C LEU A 6 18.75 -13.70 14.11
N LEU A 7 18.52 -12.41 14.32
CA LEU A 7 17.71 -11.89 15.42
C LEU A 7 16.26 -11.78 14.95
N LEU A 8 15.44 -12.78 15.22
CA LEU A 8 13.97 -12.64 15.16
C LEU A 8 13.53 -11.78 16.35
N LYS A 9 12.98 -10.59 16.08
CA LYS A 9 12.29 -9.78 17.09
C LYS A 9 10.80 -10.19 17.09
N MET A 10 10.42 -10.96 18.10
CA MET A 10 9.02 -11.29 18.42
C MET A 10 8.48 -10.25 19.41
N ASN A 11 7.48 -9.46 19.01
CA ASN A 11 6.73 -8.55 19.88
C ASN A 11 5.28 -9.06 20.04
N ARG A 12 5.06 -9.69 21.19
CA ARG A 12 3.86 -10.43 21.57
C ARG A 12 3.24 -9.72 22.77
N ASN A 13 2.21 -8.90 22.53
CA ASN A 13 1.47 -8.25 23.61
C ASN A 13 0.10 -8.93 23.76
N TYR A 14 0.04 -9.87 24.69
CA TYR A 14 -1.19 -10.36 25.29
C TYR A 14 -1.58 -9.43 26.45
N TYR A 15 -2.78 -8.85 26.40
CA TYR A 15 -3.45 -8.33 27.59
C TYR A 15 -4.72 -9.13 27.81
N LEU A 16 -4.65 -10.01 28.81
CA LEU A 16 -5.77 -10.63 29.49
C LEU A 16 -6.45 -9.59 30.37
N ILE A 17 -7.73 -9.29 30.16
CA ILE A 17 -8.65 -8.96 31.25
C ILE A 17 -9.99 -9.67 30.99
N PHE A 18 -10.26 -10.65 31.83
CA PHE A 18 -11.57 -11.22 32.14
C PHE A 18 -12.36 -10.20 32.96
N LEU A 19 -13.58 -9.86 32.56
CA LEU A 19 -14.64 -9.53 33.52
C LEU A 19 -15.95 -10.11 33.01
N ALA A 20 -16.43 -11.12 33.74
CA ALA A 20 -17.69 -11.79 33.50
C ALA A 20 -18.85 -10.87 33.93
N VAL A 21 -19.80 -10.65 33.02
CA VAL A 21 -21.18 -10.31 33.37
C VAL A 21 -22.06 -11.34 32.70
N LEU A 22 -22.55 -12.27 33.51
CA LEU A 22 -23.59 -13.23 33.18
C LEU A 22 -24.91 -12.47 33.04
N LEU A 23 -25.28 -12.11 31.82
CA LEU A 23 -26.68 -11.86 31.48
C LEU A 23 -27.27 -13.18 31.01
N ALA A 24 -27.95 -13.85 31.94
CA ALA A 24 -28.86 -14.93 31.63
C ALA A 24 -30.01 -14.39 30.78
N GLY A 25 -29.88 -14.53 29.45
CA GLY A 25 -30.93 -14.29 28.47
C GLY A 25 -31.58 -15.62 28.09
N CYS A 26 -32.77 -15.84 28.61
CA CYS A 26 -33.70 -16.92 28.27
C CYS A 26 -34.29 -16.72 26.86
N GLY A 27 -34.46 -17.81 26.08
CA GLY A 27 -35.49 -17.85 25.03
C GLY A 27 -35.19 -18.68 23.78
N GLY A 28 -35.83 -19.85 23.68
CA GLY A 28 -36.46 -20.33 22.43
C GLY A 28 -35.69 -21.34 21.58
N GLY A 29 -36.12 -22.60 21.60
CA GLY A 29 -35.65 -23.66 20.69
C GLY A 29 -36.32 -23.67 19.32
N GLY A 30 -35.68 -24.37 18.37
CA GLY A 30 -36.21 -24.67 17.03
C GLY A 30 -35.16 -25.27 16.09
N ASP A 31 -35.16 -26.60 16.00
CA ASP A 31 -34.77 -27.48 14.89
C ASP A 31 -33.38 -27.41 14.23
N SER A 32 -32.69 -28.56 14.31
CA SER A 32 -31.43 -28.88 13.66
C SER A 32 -31.52 -28.88 12.12
N LYS A 33 -30.69 -28.06 11.47
CA LYS A 33 -30.10 -28.36 10.16
C LYS A 33 -28.60 -28.04 10.20
N PRO A 34 -27.70 -29.00 9.90
CA PRO A 34 -26.30 -28.68 9.70
C PRO A 34 -26.18 -28.05 8.32
N SER A 35 -25.97 -26.74 8.27
CA SER A 35 -25.38 -26.11 7.11
C SER A 35 -24.08 -25.47 7.57
N ASN A 36 -22.97 -26.12 7.24
CA ASN A 36 -21.67 -25.46 7.19
C ASN A 36 -21.75 -24.37 6.11
N THR A 37 -22.25 -23.20 6.50
CA THR A 37 -22.10 -21.98 5.72
C THR A 37 -21.27 -21.05 6.56
N SER A 38 -19.95 -21.13 6.36
CA SER A 38 -19.02 -20.07 6.71
C SER A 38 -19.52 -18.78 6.07
N SER A 39 -20.22 -17.95 6.84
CA SER A 39 -20.51 -16.57 6.45
C SER A 39 -19.18 -15.88 6.12
N PRO A 40 -19.00 -15.31 4.92
CA PRO A 40 -17.88 -14.42 4.71
C PRO A 40 -18.10 -13.22 5.62
N THR A 41 -17.24 -13.04 6.62
CA THR A 41 -17.14 -11.78 7.35
C THR A 41 -16.78 -10.72 6.31
N SER A 42 -17.78 -10.03 5.75
CA SER A 42 -17.55 -8.88 4.89
C SER A 42 -16.98 -7.79 5.78
N ILE A 43 -15.66 -7.78 5.93
CA ILE A 43 -14.94 -6.68 6.56
C ILE A 43 -15.08 -5.52 5.58
N THR A 44 -16.05 -4.64 5.82
CA THR A 44 -16.13 -3.34 5.14
C THR A 44 -14.92 -2.51 5.59
N LYS A 45 -14.04 -2.20 4.63
CA LYS A 45 -12.85 -1.39 4.89
C LYS A 45 -13.24 0.02 5.35
N GLN A 46 -12.40 0.64 6.17
CA GLN A 46 -12.61 1.99 6.66
C GLN A 46 -12.36 3.01 5.54
N SER A 47 -13.26 3.99 5.41
CA SER A 47 -13.07 5.12 4.49
C SER A 47 -11.90 6.02 4.90
N ARG A 48 -11.33 6.73 3.93
CA ARG A 48 -10.09 7.52 4.07
C ARG A 48 -10.06 8.72 3.12
N PRO A 49 -9.21 9.73 3.40
CA PRO A 49 -8.87 10.77 2.42
C PRO A 49 -8.16 10.19 1.18
N GLN A 50 -8.28 10.89 0.05
CA GLN A 50 -7.61 10.58 -1.20
C GLN A 50 -6.07 10.61 -1.03
N LEU A 51 -5.38 9.69 -1.70
CA LEU A 51 -3.93 9.74 -1.93
C LEU A 51 -3.59 10.99 -2.77
N ILE A 52 -2.58 11.75 -2.33
CA ILE A 52 -2.15 12.98 -3.00
C ILE A 52 -0.65 12.90 -3.28
N VAL A 53 -0.24 13.46 -4.40
CA VAL A 53 1.15 13.52 -4.86
C VAL A 53 1.32 14.80 -5.67
N GLU A 54 2.54 15.34 -5.67
CA GLU A 54 2.92 16.44 -6.55
C GLU A 54 3.65 15.94 -7.79
N ASP A 55 3.57 16.70 -8.87
CA ASP A 55 4.37 16.45 -10.06
C ASP A 55 5.87 16.64 -9.76
N ALA A 56 6.71 15.86 -10.42
CA ALA A 56 8.15 15.92 -10.26
C ALA A 56 8.81 16.55 -11.50
N SER A 57 9.76 17.46 -11.28
CA SER A 57 10.62 18.00 -12.33
C SER A 57 12.09 17.77 -11.97
N LEU A 58 12.87 17.25 -12.91
CA LEU A 58 14.21 16.72 -12.68
C LEU A 58 15.13 17.11 -13.84
N GLN A 59 16.41 17.32 -13.56
CA GLN A 59 17.44 17.52 -14.58
C GLN A 59 18.09 16.17 -14.95
N PHE A 60 18.29 15.91 -16.23
CA PHE A 60 18.95 14.70 -16.70
C PHE A 60 20.47 14.82 -16.63
N GLU A 61 21.06 14.35 -15.53
CA GLU A 61 22.52 14.26 -15.33
C GLU A 61 23.11 12.90 -15.79
N GLY A 62 22.29 12.07 -16.44
CA GLY A 62 22.62 10.70 -16.84
C GLY A 62 21.65 9.66 -16.27
N VAL A 63 21.89 8.39 -16.61
CA VAL A 63 21.08 7.29 -16.08
C VAL A 63 21.33 7.19 -14.57
N GLY A 64 20.28 7.36 -13.79
CA GLY A 64 20.39 7.50 -12.34
C GLY A 64 19.13 7.11 -11.61
N THR A 65 19.24 7.02 -10.29
CA THR A 65 18.14 6.66 -9.40
C THR A 65 17.62 7.90 -8.70
N ILE A 66 16.30 8.10 -8.71
CA ILE A 66 15.62 9.07 -7.88
C ILE A 66 14.80 8.33 -6.82
N THR A 67 14.93 8.78 -5.59
CA THR A 67 14.52 7.96 -4.44
C THR A 67 13.12 8.25 -3.95
N GLN A 68 12.48 9.38 -4.28
CA GLN A 68 11.11 9.58 -3.80
C GLN A 68 10.31 10.70 -4.45
N THR A 69 9.04 10.37 -4.75
CA THR A 69 7.94 11.32 -4.88
C THR A 69 7.30 11.51 -3.51
N LEU A 70 6.92 12.74 -3.16
CA LEU A 70 6.29 13.01 -1.87
C LEU A 70 4.79 12.68 -1.96
N LEU A 71 4.40 11.58 -1.31
CA LEU A 71 3.01 11.16 -1.18
C LEU A 71 2.41 11.60 0.16
N SER A 72 1.17 12.05 0.11
CA SER A 72 0.37 12.41 1.28
C SER A 72 -0.84 11.49 1.43
N ASN A 73 -1.31 11.33 2.67
CA ASN A 73 -2.44 10.45 3.05
C ASN A 73 -2.23 8.94 2.82
N VAL A 74 -0.99 8.44 2.78
CA VAL A 74 -0.71 6.99 2.66
C VAL A 74 -1.25 6.22 3.87
N ARG A 75 -1.99 5.14 3.63
CA ARG A 75 -2.62 4.28 4.66
C ARG A 75 -2.21 2.81 4.57
N GLY A 76 -1.41 2.44 3.58
CA GLY A 76 -0.94 1.08 3.38
C GLY A 76 0.32 1.02 2.51
N SER A 77 0.37 0.03 1.62
CA SER A 77 1.49 -0.19 0.70
C SER A 77 1.19 0.45 -0.65
N VAL A 78 2.14 1.24 -1.14
CA VAL A 78 2.03 1.94 -2.42
C VAL A 78 2.74 1.16 -3.52
N SER A 79 2.02 0.86 -4.59
CA SER A 79 2.58 0.34 -5.85
C SER A 79 2.55 1.42 -6.91
N TYR A 80 3.53 1.41 -7.82
CA TYR A 80 3.65 2.39 -8.90
C TYR A 80 3.59 1.71 -10.26
N GLN A 81 3.00 2.39 -11.23
CA GLN A 81 2.97 1.94 -12.61
C GLN A 81 3.18 3.13 -13.55
N VAL A 82 4.09 2.99 -14.50
CA VAL A 82 4.20 3.91 -15.64
C VAL A 82 3.02 3.62 -16.58
N ILE A 83 2.09 4.56 -16.72
CA ILE A 83 0.90 4.40 -17.57
C ILE A 83 1.04 5.11 -18.92
N ASP A 84 1.92 6.12 -19.00
CA ASP A 84 2.27 6.79 -20.25
C ASP A 84 3.71 7.33 -20.18
N SER A 85 4.36 7.50 -21.34
CA SER A 85 5.73 8.01 -21.45
C SER A 85 6.01 8.55 -22.85
N ASN A 86 6.53 9.77 -22.92
CA ASN A 86 6.98 10.40 -24.16
C ASN A 86 8.39 11.03 -24.01
N PRO A 87 9.42 10.52 -24.73
CA PRO A 87 9.41 9.31 -25.56
C PRO A 87 9.19 8.04 -24.72
N PRO A 88 9.07 6.84 -25.33
CA PRO A 88 9.00 5.60 -24.57
C PRO A 88 10.21 5.42 -23.65
N ASN A 89 9.97 4.85 -22.46
CA ASN A 89 10.98 4.54 -21.45
C ASN A 89 11.72 5.78 -20.90
N VAL A 90 11.01 6.83 -20.47
CA VAL A 90 11.61 7.99 -19.77
C VAL A 90 12.06 7.60 -18.36
N VAL A 91 11.23 6.85 -17.63
CA VAL A 91 11.55 6.28 -16.32
C VAL A 91 11.16 4.79 -16.23
N ARG A 92 11.81 4.06 -15.34
CA ARG A 92 11.40 2.73 -14.87
C ARG A 92 11.19 2.78 -13.37
N VAL A 93 10.17 2.11 -12.83
CA VAL A 93 9.96 1.96 -11.39
C VAL A 93 10.17 0.50 -10.98
N ASN A 94 10.81 0.26 -9.84
CA ASN A 94 10.93 -1.09 -9.27
C ASN A 94 9.86 -1.35 -8.19
N ASP A 95 9.79 -2.57 -7.68
CA ASP A 95 8.81 -2.98 -6.67
C ASP A 95 8.95 -2.23 -5.34
N SER A 96 10.11 -1.61 -5.08
CA SER A 96 10.36 -0.78 -3.90
C SER A 96 9.93 0.68 -4.10
N GLY A 97 9.34 1.03 -5.25
CA GLY A 97 8.94 2.39 -5.59
C GLY A 97 10.11 3.31 -5.95
N VAL A 98 11.27 2.74 -6.26
CA VAL A 98 12.45 3.50 -6.66
C VAL A 98 12.42 3.70 -8.18
N PHE A 99 12.48 4.96 -8.62
CA PHE A 99 12.47 5.30 -10.03
C PHE A 99 13.91 5.40 -10.56
N GLN A 100 14.12 4.85 -11.75
CA GLN A 100 15.33 5.02 -12.53
C GLN A 100 15.02 5.89 -13.74
N ILE A 101 15.72 7.01 -13.87
CA ILE A 101 15.66 7.87 -15.04
C ILE A 101 16.50 7.23 -16.15
N LEU A 102 15.93 7.13 -17.34
CA LEU A 102 16.58 6.53 -18.50
C LEU A 102 16.90 7.56 -19.58
N ARG A 103 16.06 8.60 -19.74
CA ARG A 103 16.25 9.67 -20.72
C ARG A 103 15.36 10.89 -20.43
N PRO A 104 15.65 12.05 -21.03
CA PRO A 104 14.77 13.22 -21.00
C PRO A 104 13.42 12.95 -21.65
N GLY A 105 12.38 13.60 -21.12
CA GLY A 105 10.99 13.50 -21.56
C GLY A 105 10.01 13.58 -20.40
N THR A 106 8.77 13.15 -20.63
CA THR A 106 7.71 13.15 -19.62
C THR A 106 7.12 11.76 -19.47
N ALA A 107 6.87 11.32 -18.23
CA ALA A 107 6.16 10.09 -17.92
C ALA A 107 4.99 10.34 -16.98
N ILE A 108 3.88 9.65 -17.21
CA ILE A 108 2.73 9.67 -16.30
C ILE A 108 2.74 8.40 -15.47
N ILE A 109 2.69 8.58 -14.16
CA ILE A 109 2.77 7.50 -13.17
C ILE A 109 1.46 7.41 -12.41
N ARG A 110 0.94 6.20 -12.27
CA ARG A 110 -0.13 5.88 -11.32
C ARG A 110 0.47 5.33 -10.04
N ALA A 111 0.08 5.91 -8.91
CA ALA A 111 0.35 5.37 -7.57
C ALA A 111 -0.95 4.82 -6.99
N THR A 112 -0.89 3.59 -6.48
CA THR A 112 -2.04 2.89 -5.87
C THR A 112 -1.65 2.49 -4.45
N ASP A 113 -2.39 2.98 -3.46
CA ASP A 113 -2.19 2.68 -2.04
C ASP A 113 -3.26 1.69 -1.56
N THR A 114 -2.81 0.54 -1.06
CA THR A 114 -3.69 -0.55 -0.63
C THR A 114 -3.42 -0.95 0.83
N SER A 115 -4.49 -1.19 1.57
CA SER A 115 -4.44 -1.59 2.98
C SER A 115 -5.43 -2.73 3.26
N SER A 116 -5.18 -3.50 4.30
CA SER A 116 -6.16 -4.46 4.84
C SER A 116 -7.27 -3.77 5.63
N VAL A 117 -7.02 -2.56 6.15
CA VAL A 117 -7.92 -1.82 7.04
C VAL A 117 -8.68 -0.73 6.28
N TYR A 118 -7.98 0.03 5.44
CA TYR A 118 -8.56 1.17 4.71
C TYR A 118 -8.86 0.84 3.25
N GLU A 119 -9.84 1.53 2.68
CA GLU A 119 -10.14 1.49 1.25
C GLU A 119 -8.89 1.82 0.40
N SER A 120 -8.81 1.25 -0.80
CA SER A 120 -7.75 1.57 -1.74
C SER A 120 -7.92 3.00 -2.27
N SER A 121 -6.82 3.71 -2.52
CA SER A 121 -6.85 5.02 -3.18
C SER A 121 -5.77 5.10 -4.25
N GLU A 122 -6.08 5.77 -5.34
CA GLU A 122 -5.18 5.95 -6.48
C GLU A 122 -4.99 7.44 -6.78
N THR A 123 -3.84 7.77 -7.35
CA THR A 123 -3.55 9.09 -7.90
C THR A 123 -2.59 8.97 -9.08
N THR A 124 -2.59 9.98 -9.94
CA THR A 124 -1.72 10.07 -11.12
C THR A 124 -0.94 11.35 -11.08
N PHE A 125 0.34 11.29 -11.48
CA PHE A 125 1.21 12.46 -11.53
C PHE A 125 2.19 12.37 -12.68
N SER A 126 2.71 13.53 -13.07
CA SER A 126 3.70 13.68 -14.11
C SER A 126 5.11 13.71 -13.53
N VAL A 127 6.03 13.03 -14.22
CA VAL A 127 7.47 13.14 -14.00
C VAL A 127 8.07 13.72 -15.27
N THR A 128 8.55 14.97 -15.19
CA THR A 128 9.25 15.65 -16.27
C THR A 128 10.75 15.59 -16.03
N VAL A 129 11.47 15.13 -17.03
CA VAL A 129 12.93 15.03 -17.04
C VAL A 129 13.44 15.97 -18.12
N GLU A 130 13.94 17.12 -17.69
CA GLU A 130 14.56 18.16 -18.52
C GLU A 130 15.95 17.72 -18.96
N ARG A 131 16.45 18.27 -20.07
CA ARG A 131 17.86 18.12 -20.42
C ARG A 131 18.71 18.97 -19.47
N GLY A 132 19.79 18.38 -18.93
CA GLY A 132 20.87 19.12 -18.27
C GLY A 132 21.80 19.79 -19.27
#